data_AF-A0A8S9XT83-F1
#
_entry.id   AF-A0A8S9XT83-F1
#
_cell.length_a   1.000
_cell.length_b   1.000
_cell.length_c   1.000
_cell.angle_alpha   90.00
_cell.angle_beta   90.00
_cell.angle_gamma   90.00
#
_symmetry.space_group_name_H-M   'P 1'
#
loop_
_entity.id
_entity.type
_entity.pdbx_description
1 polymer ?
#
loop_
_entity_poly.entity_id
_entity_poly.type
_entity_poly.pdbx_seq_one_letter_code
_entity_poly.pdbx_strand_id
1 'polypeptide(L)'
;MATEKGVPKLFAQDLENNCFLLDGSPFTPMSGEMHYFRVPRPSWEDRLAKIKAANLNCVTTAVEWGLHEPHPGLYNFENDLDLKAFINLAAAQDLLVILKIGPQTSPERDFGGLPFWLLSVNPDMKCRTQDESFTYFFGRWLKRLYGQIQDLLAGRGGPIIMIQVGPEIMSSDLF
;
A
#
# COMPACT_ATOMS: atom_id res chain seq x y z
N MET A 1 -9.92 -26.75 7.53
CA MET A 1 -9.59 -26.08 8.80
C MET A 1 -10.02 -24.63 8.64
N ALA A 2 -11.09 -24.21 9.32
CA ALA A 2 -11.60 -22.85 9.17
C ALA A 2 -10.60 -21.89 9.84
N THR A 3 -10.05 -20.95 9.07
CA THR A 3 -9.27 -19.84 9.61
C THR A 3 -10.19 -19.01 10.50
N GLU A 4 -9.90 -18.97 11.79
CA GLU A 4 -10.55 -18.02 12.70
C GLU A 4 -10.37 -16.62 12.11
N LYS A 5 -11.47 -15.97 11.74
CA LYS A 5 -11.46 -14.56 11.37
C LYS A 5 -10.97 -13.81 12.59
N GLY A 6 -9.77 -13.23 12.52
CA GLY A 6 -9.21 -12.42 13.59
C GLY A 6 -10.22 -11.35 14.03
N VAL A 7 -10.30 -11.12 15.34
CA VAL A 7 -11.11 -10.04 15.91
C VAL A 7 -10.78 -8.75 15.15
N PRO A 8 -11.76 -8.00 14.64
CA PRO A 8 -11.49 -6.76 13.91
C PRO A 8 -10.59 -5.86 14.75
N LYS A 9 -9.43 -5.48 14.19
CA LYS A 9 -8.55 -4.51 14.85
C LYS A 9 -9.15 -3.13 14.67
N LEU A 10 -9.54 -2.46 15.75
CA LEU A 10 -10.04 -1.11 15.69
C LEU A 10 -8.85 -0.14 15.75
N PHE A 11 -8.39 0.29 14.58
CA PHE A 11 -7.48 1.43 14.50
C PHE A 11 -8.30 2.71 14.32
N ALA A 12 -8.16 3.65 15.25
CA ALA A 12 -8.94 4.88 15.27
C ALA A 12 -8.07 6.08 15.65
N GLN A 13 -8.52 7.27 15.26
CA GLN A 13 -7.94 8.52 15.73
C GLN A 13 -8.77 9.03 16.91
N ASP A 14 -8.10 9.34 18.02
CA ASP A 14 -8.67 10.07 19.14
C ASP A 14 -8.26 11.53 19.02
N LEU A 15 -9.20 12.36 18.57
CA LEU A 15 -8.98 13.78 18.34
C LEU A 15 -8.89 14.58 19.64
N GLU A 16 -9.54 14.13 20.71
CA GLU A 16 -9.54 14.82 21.99
C GLU A 16 -8.19 14.66 22.69
N ASN A 17 -7.64 13.45 22.67
CA ASN A 17 -6.37 13.12 23.29
C ASN A 17 -5.16 13.18 22.34
N ASN A 18 -5.38 13.60 21.08
CA ASN A 18 -4.36 13.75 20.04
C ASN A 18 -3.47 12.50 19.88
N CYS A 19 -4.10 11.33 19.81
CA CYS A 19 -3.40 10.06 19.67
C CYS A 19 -4.13 9.09 18.72
N PHE A 20 -3.47 8.00 18.37
CA PHE A 20 -4.14 6.87 17.75
C PHE A 20 -4.53 5.84 18.80
N LEU A 21 -5.60 5.11 18.54
CA LEU A 21 -6.03 3.98 19.32
C LEU A 21 -5.87 2.71 18.48
N LEU A 22 -5.26 1.69 19.05
CA LEU A 22 -5.30 0.33 18.54
C LEU A 22 -6.05 -0.52 19.56
N ASP A 23 -7.21 -1.04 19.16
CA ASP A 23 -8.12 -1.82 20.02
C ASP A 23 -8.48 -1.07 21.31
N GLY A 24 -8.74 0.24 21.17
CA GLY A 24 -9.12 1.13 22.27
C GLY A 24 -7.96 1.59 23.17
N SER A 25 -6.74 1.12 22.93
CA SER A 25 -5.56 1.51 23.71
C SER A 25 -4.70 2.55 22.97
N PRO A 26 -4.13 3.56 23.65
CA PRO A 26 -3.21 4.51 23.04
C PRO A 26 -2.07 3.82 22.29
N PHE A 27 -1.85 4.25 21.05
CA PHE A 27 -0.91 3.65 20.12
C PHE A 27 -0.14 4.73 19.37
N THR A 28 1.17 4.52 19.23
CA THR A 28 2.04 5.38 18.43
C THR A 28 2.66 4.54 17.31
N PRO A 29 2.32 4.80 16.03
CA PRO A 29 2.97 4.14 14.90
C PRO A 29 4.45 4.53 14.82
N MET A 30 5.33 3.55 14.99
CA MET A 30 6.77 3.66 14.78
C MET A 30 7.13 2.78 13.61
N SER A 31 7.36 3.40 12.45
CA SER A 31 7.46 2.69 11.17
C SER A 31 8.83 2.82 10.52
N GLY A 32 9.28 1.74 9.89
CA GLY A 32 10.42 1.71 8.97
C GLY A 32 9.92 1.55 7.54
N GLU A 33 10.54 2.22 6.57
CA GLU A 33 10.14 2.10 5.17
C GLU A 33 10.93 1.00 4.45
N MET A 34 10.20 0.07 3.84
CA MET A 34 10.76 -1.01 3.04
C MET A 34 9.83 -1.25 1.84
N HIS A 35 10.39 -1.14 0.63
CA HIS A 35 9.65 -1.42 -0.60
C HIS A 35 9.91 -2.86 -1.03
N TYR A 36 8.89 -3.72 -0.95
CA TYR A 36 9.02 -5.16 -1.25
C TYR A 36 9.59 -5.42 -2.66
N PHE A 37 9.20 -4.61 -3.64
CA PHE A 37 9.66 -4.71 -5.03
C PHE A 37 11.13 -4.33 -5.24
N ARG A 38 11.83 -3.83 -4.22
CA ARG A 38 13.28 -3.55 -4.24
C ARG A 38 14.12 -4.63 -3.54
N VAL A 39 13.47 -5.60 -2.91
CA VAL A 39 14.14 -6.65 -2.13
C VAL A 39 13.67 -8.00 -2.67
N PRO A 40 14.57 -8.94 -3.03
CA PRO A 40 14.15 -10.27 -3.44
C PRO A 40 13.31 -10.94 -2.34
N ARG A 41 12.22 -11.62 -2.73
CA ARG A 41 11.29 -12.27 -1.81
C ARG A 41 11.94 -13.16 -0.75
N PRO A 42 12.97 -13.97 -1.05
CA PRO A 42 13.65 -14.77 -0.03
C PRO A 42 14.30 -13.96 1.10
N SER A 43 14.57 -12.66 0.88
CA SER A 43 15.15 -11.76 1.86
C SER A 43 14.12 -10.97 2.66
N TRP A 44 12.83 -11.00 2.33
CA TRP A 44 11.83 -10.18 3.00
C TRP A 44 11.74 -10.44 4.50
N GLU A 45 11.74 -11.71 4.89
CA GLU A 45 11.65 -12.12 6.28
C GLU A 45 12.80 -11.55 7.12
N ASP A 46 14.04 -11.69 6.65
CA ASP A 46 15.21 -11.12 7.31
C ASP A 46 15.12 -9.59 7.45
N ARG A 47 14.66 -8.88 6.42
CA ARG A 47 14.53 -7.42 6.49
C ARG A 47 13.44 -7.00 7.47
N LEU A 48 12.30 -7.68 7.48
CA LEU A 48 11.20 -7.42 8.41
C LEU A 48 11.60 -7.73 9.86
N ALA A 49 12.32 -8.82 10.09
CA ALA A 49 12.87 -9.16 11.40
C ALA A 49 13.82 -8.07 11.93
N LYS A 50 14.62 -7.45 11.05
CA LYS A 50 15.49 -6.31 11.42
C LYS A 50 14.70 -5.05 11.75
N ILE A 51 13.62 -4.76 11.01
CA ILE A 51 12.69 -3.67 11.33
C ILE A 51 12.10 -3.88 12.73
N LYS A 52 11.64 -5.11 13.01
CA LYS A 52 11.10 -5.48 14.33
C LYS A 52 12.16 -5.35 15.44
N ALA A 53 13.37 -5.84 15.20
CA ALA A 53 14.50 -5.75 16.14
C ALA A 53 14.95 -4.31 16.42
N ALA A 54 14.65 -3.37 15.52
CA ALA A 54 14.85 -1.93 15.74
C ALA A 54 13.74 -1.28 16.59
N ASN A 55 12.90 -2.09 17.26
CA ASN A 55 11.74 -1.66 18.07
C ASN A 55 10.67 -0.90 17.28
N LEU A 56 10.57 -1.15 15.98
CA LEU A 56 9.49 -0.63 15.15
C LEU A 56 8.27 -1.56 15.24
N ASN A 57 7.08 -0.99 15.22
CA ASN A 57 5.80 -1.71 15.30
C ASN A 57 5.03 -1.70 13.97
N CYS A 58 5.48 -0.90 13.01
CA CYS A 58 4.92 -0.81 11.67
C CYS A 58 6.01 -0.98 10.61
N VAL A 59 5.60 -1.43 9.42
CA VAL A 59 6.36 -1.28 8.19
C VAL A 59 5.54 -0.45 7.20
N THR A 60 6.21 0.50 6.57
CA THR A 60 5.65 1.30 5.48
C THR A 60 6.14 0.74 4.15
N THR A 61 5.22 0.42 3.24
CA THR A 61 5.58 0.08 1.86
C THR A 61 4.72 0.85 0.88
N ALA A 62 5.31 1.22 -0.24
CA ALA A 62 4.57 1.78 -1.37
C ALA A 62 4.21 0.68 -2.37
N VAL A 63 3.13 0.90 -3.14
CA VAL A 63 2.73 0.02 -4.24
C VAL A 63 3.02 0.74 -5.55
N GLU A 64 3.82 0.11 -6.41
CA GLU A 64 4.23 0.73 -7.67
C GLU A 64 3.37 0.26 -8.85
N TRP A 65 2.53 1.15 -9.36
CA TRP A 65 1.59 0.83 -10.44
C TRP A 65 2.31 0.29 -11.69
N GLY A 66 3.37 0.95 -12.14
CA GLY A 66 4.12 0.56 -13.34
C GLY A 66 4.66 -0.87 -13.31
N LEU A 67 5.06 -1.37 -12.13
CA LEU A 67 5.53 -2.76 -11.97
C LEU A 67 4.37 -3.75 -11.97
N HIS A 68 3.26 -3.39 -11.34
CA HIS A 68 2.09 -4.25 -11.24
C HIS A 68 1.23 -4.27 -12.49
N GLU A 69 1.35 -3.27 -13.37
CA GLU A 69 0.63 -3.21 -14.64
C GLU A 69 1.60 -2.81 -15.77
N PRO A 70 2.51 -3.71 -16.20
CA PRO A 70 3.49 -3.40 -17.23
C PRO A 70 2.86 -3.14 -18.61
N HIS A 71 1.66 -3.68 -18.85
CA HIS A 71 0.85 -3.41 -20.04
C HIS A 71 -0.61 -3.15 -19.63
N PRO A 72 -1.40 -2.39 -20.40
CA PRO A 72 -2.76 -2.07 -20.03
C PRO A 72 -3.61 -3.34 -19.82
N GLY A 73 -4.13 -3.52 -18.61
CA GLY A 73 -4.97 -4.66 -18.21
C GLY A 73 -4.20 -5.94 -17.86
N LEU A 74 -2.87 -5.97 -18.03
CA LEU A 74 -2.04 -7.11 -17.65
C LEU A 74 -1.44 -6.86 -16.27
N TYR A 75 -1.95 -7.55 -15.26
CA TYR A 75 -1.51 -7.36 -13.88
C TYR A 75 -0.54 -8.44 -13.40
N ASN A 76 0.50 -8.05 -12.67
CA ASN A 76 1.44 -8.97 -12.03
C ASN A 76 1.44 -8.77 -10.51
N PHE A 77 1.13 -9.83 -9.76
CA PHE A 77 1.20 -9.88 -8.29
C PHE A 77 1.91 -11.16 -7.83
N GLU A 78 2.88 -11.63 -8.62
CA GLU A 78 3.61 -12.87 -8.35
C GLU A 78 5.05 -12.60 -7.96
N ASN A 79 5.72 -13.60 -7.38
CA ASN A 79 7.14 -13.56 -7.02
C ASN A 79 7.47 -12.35 -6.13
N ASP A 80 8.41 -11.50 -6.56
CA ASP A 80 8.84 -10.28 -5.87
C ASP A 80 7.79 -9.15 -5.93
N LEU A 81 6.69 -9.33 -6.67
CA LEU A 81 5.55 -8.42 -6.74
C LEU A 81 4.32 -8.96 -5.99
N ASP A 82 4.46 -10.02 -5.21
CA ASP A 82 3.38 -10.55 -4.39
C ASP A 82 3.16 -9.69 -3.13
N LEU A 83 2.41 -8.60 -3.32
CA LEU A 83 2.06 -7.63 -2.27
C LEU A 83 1.36 -8.31 -1.10
N LYS A 84 0.45 -9.24 -1.37
CA LYS A 84 -0.34 -9.92 -0.34
C LYS A 84 0.56 -10.80 0.52
N ALA A 85 1.48 -11.54 -0.08
CA ALA A 85 2.45 -12.33 0.68
C ALA A 85 3.37 -11.45 1.52
N PHE A 86 3.84 -10.31 1.00
CA PHE A 86 4.65 -9.38 1.78
C PHE A 86 3.90 -8.86 3.01
N ILE A 87 2.64 -8.43 2.86
CA ILE A 87 1.81 -7.93 3.95
C ILE A 87 1.54 -9.02 5.00
N ASN A 88 1.23 -10.24 4.57
CA ASN A 88 1.03 -11.37 5.47
C ASN A 88 2.32 -11.74 6.22
N LEU A 89 3.47 -11.65 5.56
CA LEU A 89 4.76 -11.90 6.20
C LEU A 89 5.09 -10.82 7.24
N ALA A 90 4.78 -9.55 6.97
CA ALA A 90 4.90 -8.48 7.96
C ALA A 90 4.01 -8.75 9.18
N ALA A 91 2.76 -9.17 8.96
CA ALA A 91 1.85 -9.54 10.04
C ALA A 91 2.38 -10.71 10.89
N ALA A 92 2.99 -11.72 10.26
CA ALA A 92 3.61 -12.86 10.95
C ALA A 92 4.84 -12.46 11.80
N GLN A 93 5.43 -11.29 11.54
CA GLN A 93 6.54 -10.71 12.30
C GLN A 93 6.05 -9.67 13.34
N ASP A 94 4.74 -9.67 13.67
CA ASP A 94 4.10 -8.71 14.57
C ASP A 94 4.32 -7.25 14.16
N LEU A 95 4.29 -6.97 12.85
CA LEU A 95 4.32 -5.64 12.29
C LEU A 95 2.96 -5.30 11.67
N LEU A 96 2.45 -4.11 11.99
CA LEU A 96 1.33 -3.50 11.27
C LEU A 96 1.84 -2.87 9.98
N VAL A 97 0.94 -2.63 9.02
CA VAL A 97 1.31 -2.12 7.70
C VAL A 97 0.70 -0.74 7.46
N ILE A 98 1.54 0.18 6.99
CA ILE A 98 1.14 1.46 6.43
C ILE A 98 1.36 1.39 4.93
N LEU A 99 0.28 1.44 4.15
CA LEU A 99 0.36 1.30 2.70
C LEU A 99 0.38 2.68 2.04
N LYS A 100 1.41 2.98 1.25
CA LYS A 100 1.43 4.15 0.39
C LYS A 100 0.87 3.78 -0.98
N ILE A 101 -0.29 4.34 -1.31
CA ILE A 101 -0.91 4.22 -2.63
C ILE A 101 -0.97 5.59 -3.27
N GLY A 102 -0.74 5.66 -4.57
CA GLY A 102 -0.79 6.93 -5.26
C GLY A 102 -0.17 6.82 -6.64
N PRO A 103 -0.40 7.83 -7.49
CA PRO A 103 0.23 7.87 -8.80
C PRO A 103 1.74 8.13 -8.71
N GLN A 104 2.22 8.59 -7.56
CA GLN A 104 3.64 8.73 -7.29
C GLN A 104 4.04 7.87 -6.10
N THR A 105 4.84 6.85 -6.38
CA THR A 105 5.36 5.92 -5.38
C THR A 105 6.58 6.50 -4.68
N SER A 106 7.50 7.10 -5.45
CA SER A 106 8.69 7.81 -4.95
C SER A 106 9.31 8.68 -6.05
N PRO A 107 9.96 9.82 -5.74
CA PRO A 107 10.58 10.68 -6.74
C PRO A 107 11.79 10.06 -7.46
N GLU A 108 12.46 9.07 -6.86
CA GLU A 108 13.61 8.39 -7.45
C GLU A 108 13.24 7.25 -8.42
N ARG A 109 11.95 6.97 -8.60
CA ARG A 109 11.48 5.96 -9.57
C ARG A 109 11.27 6.59 -10.93
N ASP A 110 11.60 5.82 -11.97
CA ASP A 110 11.32 6.20 -13.34
C ASP A 110 9.84 6.51 -13.52
N PHE A 111 9.56 7.66 -14.12
CA PHE A 111 8.21 8.21 -14.30
C PHE A 111 7.38 8.27 -12.99
N GLY A 112 8.05 8.32 -11.83
CA GLY A 112 7.45 8.31 -10.49
C GLY A 112 6.71 7.02 -10.12
N GLY A 113 6.95 5.92 -10.85
CA GLY A 113 6.24 4.65 -10.67
C GLY A 113 4.96 4.51 -11.48
N LEU A 114 4.66 5.47 -12.37
CA LEU A 114 3.56 5.35 -13.33
C LEU A 114 3.93 4.39 -14.46
N PRO A 115 2.96 3.64 -15.03
CA PRO A 115 3.21 2.86 -16.22
C PRO A 115 3.47 3.73 -17.45
N PHE A 116 4.55 3.46 -18.18
CA PHE A 116 4.90 4.19 -19.41
C PHE A 116 3.86 4.06 -20.51
N TRP A 117 3.09 2.96 -20.54
CA TRP A 117 2.06 2.75 -21.55
C TRP A 117 0.93 3.79 -21.49
N LEU A 118 0.80 4.54 -20.39
CA LEU A 118 -0.16 5.66 -20.31
C LEU A 118 0.07 6.65 -21.46
N LEU A 119 1.34 6.99 -21.74
CA LEU A 119 1.73 7.90 -22.82
C LEU A 119 1.56 7.28 -24.21
N SER A 120 1.52 5.95 -24.30
CA SER A 120 1.21 5.26 -25.57
C SER A 120 -0.28 5.26 -25.88
N VAL A 121 -1.14 5.30 -24.86
CA VAL A 121 -2.59 5.41 -25.04
C VAL A 121 -3.00 6.84 -25.38
N ASN A 122 -2.44 7.81 -24.66
CA ASN A 122 -2.67 9.22 -24.92
C ASN A 122 -1.35 10.00 -24.69
N PRO A 123 -0.65 10.39 -25.77
CA PRO A 123 0.61 11.14 -25.67
C PRO A 123 0.47 12.49 -24.97
N ASP A 124 -0.72 13.09 -25.01
CA ASP A 124 -1.03 14.40 -24.40
C ASP A 124 -1.59 14.27 -22.98
N MET A 125 -1.60 13.05 -22.41
CA MET A 125 -2.16 12.79 -21.08
C MET A 125 -1.46 13.59 -20.00
N LYS A 126 -2.21 14.43 -19.30
CA LYS A 126 -1.72 15.15 -18.12
C LYS A 126 -1.76 14.25 -16.90
N CYS A 127 -0.74 13.42 -16.74
CA CYS A 127 -0.59 12.54 -15.58
C CYS A 127 -0.58 13.34 -14.27
N ARG A 128 -1.12 12.76 -13.19
CA ARG A 128 -1.23 13.40 -11.85
C ARG A 128 -2.12 14.64 -11.84
N THR A 129 -3.12 14.68 -12.71
CA THR A 129 -4.13 15.74 -12.75
C THR A 129 -5.53 15.14 -12.82
N GLN A 130 -6.55 15.97 -12.96
CA GLN A 130 -7.93 15.54 -13.22
C GLN A 130 -8.21 15.18 -14.68
N ASP A 131 -7.17 14.99 -15.51
CA ASP A 131 -7.31 14.48 -16.88
C ASP A 131 -8.17 13.21 -16.89
N GLU A 132 -9.18 13.18 -17.77
CA GLU A 132 -10.16 12.09 -17.84
C GLU A 132 -9.50 10.74 -18.17
N SER A 133 -8.49 10.75 -19.05
CA SER A 133 -7.78 9.51 -19.41
C SER A 133 -6.98 9.00 -18.22
N PHE A 134 -6.27 9.89 -17.54
CA PHE A 134 -5.47 9.54 -16.38
C PHE A 134 -6.34 9.03 -15.23
N THR A 135 -7.39 9.77 -14.84
CA THR A 135 -8.30 9.40 -13.76
C THR A 135 -9.02 8.08 -14.04
N TYR A 136 -9.40 7.82 -15.29
CA TYR A 136 -9.96 6.53 -15.72
C TYR A 136 -8.99 5.37 -15.46
N PHE A 137 -7.74 5.46 -15.96
CA PHE A 137 -6.77 4.38 -15.79
C PHE A 137 -6.34 4.21 -14.32
N PHE A 138 -6.17 5.31 -13.60
CA PHE A 138 -5.82 5.28 -12.19
C PHE A 138 -6.95 4.68 -11.34
N GLY A 139 -8.21 5.03 -11.61
CA GLY A 139 -9.38 4.42 -10.96
C GLY A 139 -9.48 2.91 -11.22
N ARG A 140 -9.21 2.47 -12.45
CA ARG A 140 -9.11 1.04 -12.80
C ARG A 140 -8.03 0.34 -11.98
N TRP A 141 -6.85 0.95 -11.88
CA TRP A 141 -5.74 0.45 -11.07
C TRP A 141 -6.11 0.34 -9.59
N LEU A 142 -6.68 1.40 -8.99
CA LEU A 142 -7.11 1.40 -7.60
C LEU A 142 -8.14 0.30 -7.32
N LYS A 143 -9.10 0.07 -8.23
CA LYS A 143 -10.07 -1.03 -8.09
C LYS A 143 -9.38 -2.39 -8.10
N ARG A 144 -8.38 -2.58 -8.96
CA ARG A 144 -7.59 -3.82 -9.00
C ARG A 144 -6.78 -4.02 -7.73
N LEU A 145 -6.10 -2.97 -7.27
CA LEU A 145 -5.31 -2.97 -6.04
C LEU A 145 -6.19 -3.24 -4.81
N TYR A 146 -7.35 -2.60 -4.70
CA TYR A 146 -8.32 -2.85 -3.64
C TYR A 146 -8.70 -4.34 -3.57
N GLY A 147 -8.90 -4.97 -4.73
CA GLY A 147 -9.16 -6.42 -4.82
C GLY A 147 -8.06 -7.28 -4.18
N GLN A 148 -6.80 -6.83 -4.14
CA GLN A 148 -5.68 -7.53 -3.53
C GLN A 148 -5.55 -7.32 -2.01
N ILE A 149 -6.00 -6.17 -1.52
CA ILE A 149 -5.72 -5.73 -0.13
C ILE A 149 -6.96 -5.64 0.77
N GLN A 150 -8.17 -5.71 0.23
CA GLN A 150 -9.41 -5.46 0.99
C GLN A 150 -9.54 -6.33 2.24
N ASP A 151 -9.13 -7.60 2.18
CA ASP A 151 -9.18 -8.55 3.30
C ASP A 151 -8.03 -8.37 4.30
N LEU A 152 -7.05 -7.54 3.97
CA LEU A 152 -5.90 -7.19 4.80
C LEU A 152 -6.09 -5.85 5.54
N LEU A 153 -7.21 -5.15 5.34
CA LEU A 153 -7.54 -3.92 6.06
C LEU A 153 -7.87 -4.21 7.54
N ALA A 154 -7.42 -3.35 8.45
CA ALA A 154 -7.65 -3.48 9.90
C ALA A 154 -9.14 -3.61 10.26
N GLY A 155 -10.01 -2.83 9.62
CA GLY A 155 -11.47 -2.96 9.79
C GLY A 155 -12.06 -4.30 9.34
N ARG A 156 -11.28 -5.15 8.66
CA ARG A 156 -11.62 -6.54 8.31
C ARG A 156 -10.76 -7.58 9.06
N GLY A 157 -10.01 -7.17 10.07
CA GLY A 157 -9.13 -8.01 10.88
C GLY A 157 -7.70 -8.16 10.34
N GLY A 158 -7.33 -7.41 9.30
CA GLY A 158 -6.00 -7.49 8.69
C GLY A 158 -4.95 -6.52 9.29
N PRO A 159 -3.69 -6.58 8.82
CA PRO A 159 -2.59 -5.79 9.38
C PRO A 159 -2.48 -4.36 8.85
N ILE A 160 -3.20 -3.97 7.79
CA ILE A 160 -3.11 -2.63 7.21
C ILE A 160 -3.93 -1.64 8.05
N ILE A 161 -3.23 -0.79 8.80
CA ILE A 161 -3.86 0.19 9.71
C ILE A 161 -4.07 1.57 9.09
N MET A 162 -3.25 1.92 8.09
CA MET A 162 -3.33 3.21 7.43
C MET A 162 -3.01 3.08 5.95
N ILE A 163 -3.69 3.89 5.15
CA ILE A 163 -3.39 4.08 3.73
C ILE A 163 -3.06 5.55 3.52
N GLN A 164 -1.82 5.81 3.11
CA GLN A 164 -1.42 7.12 2.64
C GLN A 164 -1.77 7.23 1.16
N VAL A 165 -2.62 8.18 0.80
CA VAL A 165 -2.84 8.58 -0.58
C VAL A 165 -1.76 9.61 -0.93
N GLY A 166 -0.96 9.35 -1.97
CA GLY A 166 0.11 10.25 -2.38
C GLY A 166 -0.39 11.68 -2.65
N PRO A 167 0.46 12.70 -2.50
CA PRO A 167 0.13 14.03 -2.97
C PRO A 167 -0.14 13.96 -4.48
N GLU A 168 -0.91 14.89 -5.02
CA GLU A 168 -1.22 15.08 -6.46
C GLU A 168 -2.59 14.57 -6.96
N ILE A 169 -3.43 13.95 -6.11
CA ILE A 169 -4.87 13.87 -6.37
C ILE A 169 -5.62 14.35 -5.14
N MET A 170 -5.57 15.66 -4.89
CA MET A 170 -6.53 16.29 -3.98
C MET A 170 -7.64 16.93 -4.81
N SER A 171 -8.68 16.14 -5.09
CA SER A 171 -10.03 16.65 -5.29
C SER A 171 -10.97 15.83 -4.41
N SER A 172 -11.93 16.50 -3.81
CA SER A 172 -12.82 16.05 -2.73
C SER A 172 -13.70 14.84 -3.02
N ASP A 173 -13.64 14.26 -4.23
CA ASP A 173 -14.75 13.45 -4.76
C ASP A 173 -14.38 11.97 -5.01
N LEU A 174 -13.30 11.46 -4.39
CA LEU A 174 -12.82 10.09 -4.62
C LEU A 174 -12.97 9.10 -3.45
N PHE A 175 -13.81 9.41 -2.47
CA PHE A 175 -14.23 8.46 -1.43
C PHE A 175 -15.73 8.55 -1.15
#